data_AF-A0A7C6XAU4-F1
#
_entry.id   AF-A0A7C6XAU4-F1
#
_cell.length_a   1.000
_cell.length_b   1.000
_cell.length_c   1.000
_cell.angle_alpha   90.00
_cell.angle_beta   90.00
_cell.angle_gamma   90.00
#
_symmetry.space_group_name_H-M   'P 1'
#
loop_
_entity.id
_entity.type
_entity.pdbx_description
1 polymer ?
#
loop_
_entity_poly.entity_id
_entity_poly.type
_entity_poly.pdbx_seq_one_letter_code
_entity_poly.pdbx_strand_id
1 'polypeptide(L)'
;VGIAPLVYDNLNVTAQMAHQVAVYGSYSEEVSDYSAVGLPQKLDTPQGRKLANVVDPFLLRDRLEIPKLMIHGSNDRYWTLESANLYFDELPGDKHILYVPNSGHRLAEMPRVLSALGAFVDACATGRTLARLEWSCNEAPDGLRLAIAPEHAPERVTIWTAAAETRDFRDALWRARRITGRGGRYEYLLPRPSRGYAALFGEVAYRWARGTYAQSTTPHVVAAITS
;
A
#
# COMPACT_ATOMS: atom_id res chain seq x y z
N VAL A 1 16.60 14.59 7.56
CA VAL A 1 16.79 13.72 6.38
C VAL A 1 15.66 12.71 6.37
N GLY A 2 15.05 12.43 5.22
CA GLY A 2 13.98 11.43 5.06
C GLY A 2 14.09 10.75 3.69
N ILE A 3 13.38 9.65 3.49
CA ILE A 3 13.38 8.88 2.24
C ILE A 3 11.97 8.76 1.65
N ALA A 4 11.87 8.73 0.33
CA ALA A 4 10.60 8.52 -0.34
C ALA A 4 10.77 7.48 -1.47
N PRO A 5 10.72 6.17 -1.17
CA PRO A 5 10.74 5.15 -2.20
C PRO A 5 9.46 5.22 -3.03
N LEU A 6 9.62 5.21 -4.36
CA LEU A 6 8.54 5.12 -5.32
C LEU A 6 8.51 3.71 -5.88
N VAL A 7 7.32 3.11 -5.93
CA VAL A 7 6.95 1.87 -6.65
C VAL A 7 7.67 0.58 -6.25
N TYR A 8 8.57 0.60 -5.27
CA TYR A 8 9.17 -0.61 -4.71
C TYR A 8 8.35 -1.14 -3.51
N ASP A 9 7.32 -1.93 -3.79
CA ASP A 9 6.43 -2.58 -2.80
C ASP A 9 6.84 -4.05 -2.55
N ASN A 10 8.13 -4.28 -2.28
CA ASN A 10 8.72 -5.62 -2.20
C ASN A 10 9.71 -5.78 -1.05
N LEU A 11 9.41 -5.17 0.10
CA LEU A 11 10.12 -5.47 1.35
C LEU A 11 9.64 -6.82 1.90
N ASN A 12 10.52 -7.54 2.60
CA ASN A 12 10.31 -8.91 3.05
C ASN A 12 10.16 -9.86 1.84
N VAL A 13 11.21 -9.94 1.02
CA VAL A 13 11.20 -10.56 -0.31
C VAL A 13 10.69 -12.01 -0.27
N THR A 14 11.08 -12.79 0.74
CA THR A 14 10.60 -14.18 0.89
C THR A 14 9.08 -14.24 1.06
N ALA A 15 8.51 -13.38 1.93
CA ALA A 15 7.06 -13.32 2.12
C ALA A 15 6.35 -12.84 0.85
N GLN A 16 6.93 -11.86 0.14
CA GLN A 16 6.37 -11.33 -1.11
C GLN A 16 6.31 -12.39 -2.20
N MET A 17 7.36 -13.19 -2.38
CA MET A 17 7.39 -14.24 -3.41
C MET A 17 6.32 -15.31 -3.15
N ALA A 18 6.18 -15.76 -1.90
CA ALA A 18 5.11 -16.67 -1.52
C ALA A 18 3.72 -16.05 -1.74
N HIS A 19 3.57 -14.77 -1.42
CA HIS A 19 2.31 -14.06 -1.57
C HIS A 19 1.91 -13.87 -3.04
N GLN A 20 2.85 -13.57 -3.95
CA GLN A 20 2.58 -13.51 -5.39
C GLN A 20 1.99 -14.82 -5.92
N VAL A 21 2.60 -15.96 -5.57
CA VAL A 21 2.09 -17.27 -6.00
C VAL A 21 0.69 -17.53 -5.44
N ALA A 22 0.41 -17.13 -4.19
CA ALA A 22 -0.92 -17.28 -3.60
C ALA A 22 -2.00 -16.38 -4.24
N VAL A 23 -1.63 -15.21 -4.77
CA VAL A 23 -2.56 -14.24 -5.36
C VAL A 23 -2.74 -14.47 -6.86
N TYR A 24 -1.64 -14.65 -7.59
CA TYR A 24 -1.60 -14.74 -9.06
C TYR A 24 -1.54 -16.18 -9.58
N GLY A 25 -1.22 -17.16 -8.73
CA GLY A 25 -0.92 -18.54 -9.14
C GLY A 25 0.50 -18.72 -9.73
N SER A 26 1.22 -17.62 -9.95
CA SER A 26 2.59 -17.57 -10.45
C SER A 26 3.30 -16.31 -9.96
N TYR A 27 4.56 -16.14 -10.33
CA TYR A 27 5.22 -14.83 -10.21
C TYR A 27 4.71 -13.86 -11.27
N SER A 28 4.86 -12.57 -11.01
CA SER A 28 4.61 -11.51 -11.99
C SER A 28 5.48 -11.68 -13.24
N GLU A 29 4.92 -11.35 -14.41
CA GLU A 29 5.65 -11.25 -15.67
C GLU A 29 6.82 -10.27 -15.61
N GLU A 30 6.73 -9.26 -14.75
CA GLU A 30 7.75 -8.22 -14.63
C GLU A 30 9.03 -8.71 -13.92
N VAL A 31 8.98 -9.90 -13.29
CA VAL A 31 10.14 -10.56 -12.68
C VAL A 31 10.52 -11.85 -13.42
N SER A 32 10.06 -12.02 -14.67
CA SER A 32 10.24 -13.25 -15.45
C SER A 32 11.71 -13.67 -15.56
N ASP A 33 12.61 -12.73 -15.81
CA ASP A 33 14.05 -13.00 -16.00
C ASP A 33 14.68 -13.66 -14.76
N TYR A 34 14.22 -13.27 -13.56
CA TYR A 34 14.67 -13.86 -12.30
C TYR A 34 14.01 -15.21 -12.04
N SER A 35 12.72 -15.33 -12.33
CA SER A 35 11.97 -16.57 -12.13
C SER A 35 12.41 -17.68 -13.09
N ALA A 36 12.80 -17.34 -14.32
CA ALA A 36 13.28 -18.26 -15.34
C ALA A 36 14.58 -18.97 -14.94
N VAL A 37 15.43 -18.33 -14.12
CA VAL A 37 16.66 -18.92 -13.58
C VAL A 37 16.47 -19.53 -12.17
N GLY A 38 15.22 -19.62 -11.71
CA GLY A 38 14.83 -20.19 -10.43
C GLY A 38 15.29 -19.38 -9.22
N LEU A 39 15.48 -18.06 -9.36
CA LEU A 39 15.98 -17.22 -8.27
C LEU A 39 15.03 -17.18 -7.05
N PRO A 40 13.69 -17.04 -7.21
CA PRO A 40 12.78 -17.05 -6.07
C PRO A 40 12.89 -18.34 -5.23
N GLN A 41 12.98 -19.51 -5.87
CA GLN A 41 13.10 -20.80 -5.18
C GLN A 41 14.44 -20.93 -4.44
N LYS A 42 15.48 -20.23 -4.91
CA LYS A 42 16.77 -20.22 -4.23
C LYS A 42 16.74 -19.43 -2.93
N LEU A 43 15.79 -18.50 -2.72
CA LEU A 43 15.65 -17.76 -1.47
C LEU A 43 15.40 -18.67 -0.27
N ASP A 44 14.80 -19.85 -0.49
CA ASP A 44 14.55 -20.83 0.57
C ASP A 44 15.80 -21.61 1.00
N THR A 45 16.86 -21.62 0.19
CA THR A 45 18.13 -22.29 0.50
C THR A 45 18.93 -21.56 1.57
N PRO A 46 19.83 -22.24 2.32
CA PRO A 46 20.70 -21.56 3.30
C PRO A 46 21.51 -20.40 2.72
N GLN A 47 22.00 -20.53 1.48
CA GLN A 47 22.76 -19.50 0.78
C GLN A 47 21.85 -18.34 0.35
N GLY A 48 20.65 -18.64 -0.16
CA GLY A 48 19.66 -17.63 -0.51
C GLY A 48 19.22 -16.80 0.69
N ARG A 49 18.93 -17.43 1.83
CA ARG A 49 18.63 -16.73 3.08
C ARG A 49 19.76 -15.82 3.54
N LYS A 50 21.02 -16.29 3.44
CA LYS A 50 22.19 -15.45 3.74
C LYS A 50 22.28 -14.23 2.84
N LEU A 51 22.01 -14.39 1.54
CA LEU A 51 21.99 -13.27 0.60
C LEU A 51 20.85 -12.30 0.91
N ALA A 52 19.63 -12.81 1.11
CA ALA A 52 18.46 -12.02 1.47
C ALA A 52 18.72 -11.15 2.71
N ASN A 53 19.39 -11.70 3.73
CA ASN A 53 19.81 -10.98 4.93
C ASN A 53 20.70 -9.76 4.70
N VAL A 54 21.35 -9.66 3.55
CA VAL A 54 22.23 -8.53 3.19
C VAL A 54 21.56 -7.58 2.21
N VAL A 55 20.70 -8.08 1.33
CA VAL A 55 20.14 -7.29 0.21
C VAL A 55 18.71 -6.80 0.45
N ASP A 56 17.92 -7.46 1.31
CA ASP A 56 16.56 -7.03 1.62
C ASP A 56 16.59 -5.88 2.65
N PRO A 57 16.17 -4.65 2.29
CA PRO A 57 16.16 -3.53 3.22
C PRO A 57 15.29 -3.77 4.46
N PHE A 58 14.31 -4.68 4.37
CA PHE A 58 13.47 -5.06 5.49
C PHE A 58 14.24 -5.64 6.68
N LEU A 59 15.32 -6.37 6.41
CA LEU A 59 16.14 -6.99 7.46
C LEU A 59 17.08 -5.98 8.13
N LEU A 60 17.18 -4.78 7.55
CA LEU A 60 17.89 -3.64 8.11
C LEU A 60 16.93 -2.56 8.67
N ARG A 61 15.61 -2.86 8.76
CA ARG A 61 14.57 -1.89 9.12
C ARG A 61 14.79 -1.21 10.47
N ASP A 62 15.39 -1.90 11.43
CA ASP A 62 15.68 -1.32 12.76
C ASP A 62 16.66 -0.14 12.68
N ARG A 63 17.37 0.03 11.56
CA ARG A 63 18.26 1.18 11.30
C ARG A 63 17.55 2.34 10.57
N LEU A 64 16.28 2.17 10.21
CA LEU A 64 15.50 3.09 9.37
C LEU A 64 14.52 3.93 10.20
N GLU A 65 15.00 4.59 11.27
CA GLU A 65 14.16 5.49 12.09
C GLU A 65 13.79 6.81 11.39
N ILE A 66 14.47 7.15 10.30
CA ILE A 66 14.20 8.37 9.54
C ILE A 66 12.76 8.38 8.97
N PRO A 67 12.14 9.57 8.80
CA PRO A 67 10.83 9.67 8.16
C PRO A 67 10.83 9.04 6.77
N LYS A 68 9.74 8.37 6.43
CA LYS A 68 9.57 7.69 5.13
C LYS A 68 8.19 7.90 4.52
N LEU A 69 8.14 8.18 3.22
CA LEU A 69 6.91 8.25 2.42
C LEU A 69 7.00 7.23 1.28
N MET A 70 6.22 6.15 1.39
CA MET A 70 6.13 5.13 0.34
C MET A 70 5.01 5.51 -0.64
N ILE A 71 5.28 5.42 -1.95
CA ILE A 71 4.30 5.77 -2.99
C ILE A 71 4.17 4.60 -3.97
N HIS A 72 2.96 4.05 -4.07
CA HIS A 72 2.65 2.88 -4.90
C HIS A 72 1.48 3.16 -5.83
N GLY A 73 1.34 2.34 -6.85
CA GLY A 73 0.16 2.33 -7.73
C GLY A 73 -0.81 1.22 -7.31
N SER A 74 -2.12 1.46 -7.37
CA SER A 74 -3.12 0.43 -7.08
C SER A 74 -3.25 -0.67 -8.15
N ASN A 75 -2.56 -0.50 -9.29
CA ASN A 75 -2.58 -1.36 -10.46
C ASN A 75 -1.16 -1.76 -10.89
N ASP A 76 -0.22 -1.83 -9.95
CA ASP A 76 1.17 -2.18 -10.24
C ASP A 76 1.25 -3.62 -10.77
N ARG A 77 2.00 -3.82 -11.88
CA ARG A 77 2.18 -5.15 -12.47
C ARG A 77 3.25 -5.97 -11.77
N TYR A 78 4.20 -5.35 -11.08
CA TYR A 78 5.28 -6.03 -10.36
C TYR A 78 4.80 -6.69 -9.07
N TRP A 79 4.03 -5.96 -8.27
CA TRP A 79 3.72 -6.30 -6.88
C TRP A 79 2.23 -6.58 -6.67
N THR A 80 1.90 -7.31 -5.61
CA THR A 80 0.49 -7.56 -5.28
C THR A 80 -0.15 -6.35 -4.64
N LEU A 81 -1.47 -6.23 -4.75
CA LEU A 81 -2.21 -5.12 -4.15
C LEU A 81 -2.00 -4.99 -2.64
N GLU A 82 -1.82 -6.11 -1.94
CA GLU A 82 -1.70 -6.18 -0.47
C GLU A 82 -0.24 -6.26 -0.01
N SER A 83 0.74 -6.02 -0.89
CA SER A 83 2.17 -6.17 -0.60
C SER A 83 2.64 -5.35 0.61
N ALA A 84 2.15 -4.12 0.78
CA ALA A 84 2.51 -3.29 1.94
C ALA A 84 2.01 -3.85 3.28
N ASN A 85 0.95 -4.66 3.30
CA ASN A 85 0.47 -5.29 4.53
C ASN A 85 1.47 -6.30 5.11
N LEU A 86 2.46 -6.75 4.32
CA LEU A 86 3.48 -7.70 4.77
C LEU A 86 4.66 -7.05 5.51
N TYR A 87 4.74 -5.71 5.54
CA TYR A 87 5.88 -5.03 6.13
C TYR A 87 5.59 -3.68 6.78
N PHE A 88 4.53 -2.97 6.38
CA PHE A 88 4.33 -1.56 6.77
C PHE A 88 4.27 -1.38 8.29
N ASP A 89 3.56 -2.27 8.98
CA ASP A 89 3.41 -2.22 10.44
C ASP A 89 4.73 -2.44 11.18
N GLU A 90 5.65 -3.21 10.60
CA GLU A 90 6.96 -3.51 11.17
C GLU A 90 8.01 -2.43 10.93
N LEU A 91 7.73 -1.41 10.10
CA LEU A 91 8.68 -0.32 9.89
C LEU A 91 8.71 0.61 11.12
N PRO A 92 9.90 0.96 11.65
CA PRO A 92 10.01 1.90 12.77
C PRO A 92 9.92 3.36 12.30
N GLY A 93 9.77 4.27 13.26
CA GLY A 93 9.75 5.71 13.04
C GLY A 93 8.54 6.22 12.26
N ASP A 94 8.59 7.48 11.85
CA ASP A 94 7.50 8.10 11.07
C ASP A 94 7.43 7.50 9.67
N LYS A 95 6.25 6.96 9.34
CA LYS A 95 5.99 6.26 8.09
C LYS A 95 4.64 6.67 7.52
N HIS A 96 4.64 6.95 6.23
CA HIS A 96 3.48 7.38 5.48
C HIS A 96 3.42 6.56 4.20
N ILE A 97 2.21 6.30 3.70
CA ILE A 97 2.01 5.59 2.45
C ILE A 97 0.98 6.33 1.59
N LEU A 98 1.14 6.26 0.28
CA LEU A 98 0.21 6.78 -0.70
C LEU A 98 0.02 5.72 -1.80
N TYR A 99 -1.23 5.27 -1.97
CA TYR A 99 -1.63 4.52 -3.16
C TYR A 99 -2.24 5.47 -4.18
N VAL A 100 -1.65 5.50 -5.37
CA VAL A 100 -2.15 6.25 -6.52
C VAL A 100 -3.19 5.38 -7.24
N PRO A 101 -4.48 5.74 -7.19
CA PRO A 101 -5.55 4.95 -7.78
C PRO A 101 -5.40 4.91 -9.31
N ASN A 102 -5.78 3.78 -9.92
CA ASN A 102 -5.73 3.56 -11.37
C ASN A 102 -4.35 3.77 -12.00
N SER A 103 -3.29 3.63 -11.20
CA SER A 103 -1.91 3.76 -11.67
C SER A 103 -1.14 2.48 -11.46
N GLY A 104 -0.38 2.06 -12.47
CA GLY A 104 0.61 1.00 -12.36
C GLY A 104 1.99 1.53 -11.94
N HIS A 105 3.03 0.78 -12.29
CA HIS A 105 4.41 1.05 -11.89
C HIS A 105 5.00 2.40 -12.37
N ARG A 106 4.33 3.09 -13.29
CA ARG A 106 4.75 4.41 -13.80
C ARG A 106 4.09 5.59 -13.08
N LEU A 107 3.16 5.35 -12.15
CA LEU A 107 2.44 6.38 -11.40
C LEU A 107 1.86 7.50 -12.28
N ALA A 108 0.88 7.19 -13.13
CA ALA A 108 0.38 8.10 -14.17
C ALA A 108 -0.15 9.46 -13.63
N GLU A 109 -0.68 9.49 -12.40
CA GLU A 109 -1.18 10.72 -11.74
C GLU A 109 -0.05 11.52 -11.05
N MET A 110 0.92 11.98 -11.84
CA MET A 110 2.09 12.72 -11.33
C MET A 110 1.77 13.93 -10.44
N PRO A 111 0.73 14.74 -10.69
CA PRO A 111 0.38 15.84 -9.77
C PRO A 111 0.11 15.38 -8.32
N ARG A 112 -0.51 14.20 -8.15
CA ARG A 112 -0.75 13.61 -6.83
C ARG A 112 0.56 13.22 -6.15
N VAL A 113 1.44 12.56 -6.90
CA VAL A 113 2.77 12.12 -6.45
C VAL A 113 3.62 13.32 -6.02
N LEU A 114 3.73 14.34 -6.89
CA LEU A 114 4.53 15.53 -6.64
C LEU A 114 4.01 16.35 -5.46
N SER A 115 2.69 16.41 -5.24
CA SER A 115 2.13 17.11 -4.09
C SER A 115 2.46 16.41 -2.77
N ALA A 116 2.39 15.08 -2.73
CA ALA A 116 2.80 14.30 -1.56
C ALA A 116 4.29 14.38 -1.28
N LEU A 117 5.13 14.26 -2.33
CA LEU A 117 6.58 14.44 -2.21
C LEU A 117 6.94 15.84 -1.76
N GLY A 118 6.30 16.87 -2.31
CA GLY A 118 6.54 18.25 -1.93
C GLY A 118 6.23 18.50 -0.45
N ALA A 119 5.09 17.99 0.03
CA ALA A 119 4.72 18.09 1.45
C ALA A 119 5.71 17.36 2.35
N PHE A 120 6.14 16.17 1.93
CA PHE A 120 7.10 15.37 2.68
C PHE A 120 8.49 16.02 2.75
N VAL A 121 8.97 16.58 1.64
CA VAL A 121 10.25 17.30 1.60
C VAL A 121 10.19 18.56 2.46
N ASP A 122 9.09 19.33 2.41
CA ASP A 122 8.89 20.51 3.26
C ASP A 122 8.91 20.14 4.75
N ALA A 123 8.20 19.07 5.13
CA ALA A 123 8.20 18.55 6.49
C ALA A 123 9.63 18.18 6.92
N CYS A 124 10.33 17.36 6.13
CA CYS A 124 11.70 16.95 6.40
C CYS A 124 12.68 18.13 6.51
N ALA A 125 12.57 19.13 5.63
CA ALA A 125 13.44 20.31 5.61
C ALA A 125 13.23 21.22 6.82
N THR A 126 12.06 21.13 7.45
CA THR A 126 11.68 21.94 8.62
C THR A 126 11.71 21.15 9.93
N GLY A 127 12.25 19.92 9.93
CA GLY A 127 12.30 19.06 11.11
C GLY A 127 10.94 18.58 11.61
N ARG A 128 9.93 18.59 10.73
CA ARG A 128 8.56 18.11 10.99
C ARG A 128 8.31 16.79 10.25
N THR A 129 7.18 16.17 10.54
CA THR A 129 6.66 14.98 9.87
C THR A 129 5.32 15.31 9.19
N LEU A 130 4.84 14.44 8.30
CA LEU A 130 3.45 14.57 7.84
C LEU A 130 2.51 14.16 8.97
N ALA A 131 1.24 14.60 8.89
CA ALA A 131 0.24 14.22 9.89
C ALA A 131 0.14 12.70 9.98
N ARG A 132 0.13 12.15 11.20
CA ARG A 132 -0.05 10.72 11.41
C ARG A 132 -1.43 10.29 10.93
N LEU A 133 -1.49 9.13 10.31
CA LEU A 133 -2.72 8.49 9.88
C LEU A 133 -2.79 7.12 10.54
N GLU A 134 -3.77 6.90 11.39
CA GLU A 134 -4.05 5.59 11.96
C GLU A 134 -5.25 4.97 11.27
N TRP A 135 -5.23 3.65 11.12
CA TRP A 135 -6.37 2.91 10.60
C TRP A 135 -6.39 1.49 11.14
N SER A 136 -7.53 0.84 10.96
CA SER A 136 -7.68 -0.61 11.10
C SER A 136 -8.66 -1.09 10.04
N CYS A 137 -8.39 -2.27 9.47
CA CYS A 137 -9.31 -2.93 8.55
C CYS A 137 -9.57 -4.35 9.05
N ASN A 138 -10.83 -4.64 9.36
CA ASN A 138 -11.23 -5.94 9.87
C ASN A 138 -12.21 -6.60 8.91
N GLU A 139 -11.97 -7.86 8.59
CA GLU A 139 -12.93 -8.68 7.87
C GLU A 139 -14.01 -9.21 8.82
N ALA A 140 -15.26 -9.03 8.43
CA ALA A 140 -16.46 -9.49 9.10
C ALA A 140 -17.30 -10.35 8.13
N PRO A 141 -18.32 -11.09 8.60
CA PRO A 141 -19.18 -11.88 7.71
C PRO A 141 -19.78 -11.06 6.56
N ASP A 142 -20.14 -9.79 6.83
CA ASP A 142 -20.76 -8.89 5.86
C ASP A 142 -19.76 -8.11 4.97
N GLY A 143 -18.45 -8.22 5.20
CA GLY A 143 -17.42 -7.62 4.34
C GLY A 143 -16.24 -7.03 5.11
N LEU A 144 -15.60 -5.99 4.57
CA LEU A 144 -14.48 -5.30 5.21
C LEU A 144 -14.93 -4.01 5.88
N ARG A 145 -14.55 -3.83 7.15
CA ARG A 145 -14.73 -2.58 7.89
C ARG A 145 -13.42 -1.84 8.01
N LEU A 146 -13.29 -0.74 7.28
CA LEU A 146 -12.17 0.19 7.41
C LEU A 146 -12.56 1.33 8.36
N ALA A 147 -11.78 1.50 9.42
CA ALA A 147 -11.84 2.64 10.32
C ALA A 147 -10.57 3.48 10.16
N ILE A 148 -10.72 4.78 9.94
CA ILE A 148 -9.64 5.74 9.70
C ILE A 148 -9.70 6.82 10.77
N ALA A 149 -8.56 7.07 11.41
CA ALA A 149 -8.35 8.09 12.43
C ALA A 149 -7.18 9.01 12.03
N PRO A 150 -7.46 10.11 11.31
CA PRO A 150 -6.49 11.18 11.05
C PRO A 150 -6.06 11.88 12.34
N GLU A 151 -4.77 12.22 12.46
CA GLU A 151 -4.27 13.05 13.58
C GLU A 151 -4.83 14.49 13.54
N HIS A 152 -5.04 15.02 12.33
CA HIS A 152 -5.56 16.36 12.10
C HIS A 152 -6.82 16.31 11.25
N ALA A 153 -7.68 17.33 11.38
CA ALA A 153 -8.88 17.44 10.56
C ALA A 153 -8.51 17.46 9.06
N PRO A 154 -8.98 16.48 8.26
CA PRO A 154 -8.67 16.43 6.85
C PRO A 154 -9.60 17.34 6.03
N GLU A 155 -9.13 17.76 4.86
CA GLU A 155 -9.97 18.43 3.86
C GLU A 155 -11.00 17.46 3.28
N ARG A 156 -10.59 16.19 3.12
CA ARG A 156 -11.42 15.16 2.52
C ARG A 156 -10.92 13.77 2.90
N VAL A 157 -11.87 12.87 3.14
CA VAL A 157 -11.63 11.42 3.19
C VAL A 157 -12.35 10.77 2.02
N THR A 158 -11.62 9.97 1.25
CA THR A 158 -12.10 9.25 0.08
C THR A 158 -11.82 7.76 0.29
N ILE A 159 -12.80 6.92 0.02
CA ILE A 159 -12.61 5.48 -0.08
C ILE A 159 -12.51 5.13 -1.56
N TRP A 160 -11.44 4.44 -1.91
CA TRP A 160 -11.25 3.85 -3.22
C TRP A 160 -11.67 2.40 -3.16
N THR A 161 -12.52 1.96 -4.08
CA THR A 161 -12.96 0.56 -4.16
C THR A 161 -12.80 0.02 -5.57
N ALA A 162 -12.46 -1.26 -5.68
CA ALA A 162 -12.42 -2.01 -6.93
C ALA A 162 -13.05 -3.39 -6.75
N ALA A 163 -13.43 -4.01 -7.87
CA ALA A 163 -13.90 -5.39 -7.92
C ALA A 163 -13.15 -6.13 -9.03
N ALA A 164 -12.91 -7.42 -8.84
CA ALA A 164 -12.22 -8.29 -9.78
C ALA A 164 -12.79 -9.71 -9.73
N GLU A 165 -12.69 -10.46 -10.83
CA GLU A 165 -13.12 -11.87 -10.85
C GLU A 165 -12.18 -12.78 -10.05
N THR A 166 -10.89 -12.45 -10.05
CA THR A 166 -9.83 -13.11 -9.28
C THR A 166 -9.25 -12.16 -8.24
N ARG A 167 -8.30 -12.61 -7.42
CA ARG A 167 -7.57 -11.74 -6.48
C ARG A 167 -6.58 -10.80 -7.18
N ASP A 168 -6.48 -10.84 -8.51
CA ASP A 168 -5.63 -9.97 -9.31
C ASP A 168 -6.37 -8.68 -9.69
N PHE A 169 -5.90 -7.56 -9.16
CA PHE A 169 -6.49 -6.23 -9.37
C PHE A 169 -5.72 -5.38 -10.38
N ARG A 170 -4.73 -5.93 -11.09
CA ARG A 170 -3.87 -5.15 -12.01
C ARG A 170 -4.64 -4.43 -13.10
N ASP A 171 -5.73 -5.03 -13.59
CA ASP A 171 -6.60 -4.43 -14.61
C ASP A 171 -7.91 -3.88 -14.04
N ALA A 172 -8.06 -3.84 -12.71
CA ALA A 172 -9.29 -3.39 -12.05
C ALA A 172 -9.43 -1.86 -12.04
N LEU A 173 -10.65 -1.36 -12.22
CA LEU A 173 -10.97 0.06 -12.13
C LEU A 173 -11.31 0.47 -10.70
N TRP A 174 -10.50 1.36 -10.13
CA TRP A 174 -10.70 1.94 -8.82
C TRP A 174 -11.62 3.16 -8.89
N ARG A 175 -12.69 3.12 -8.08
CA ARG A 175 -13.71 4.17 -8.01
C ARG A 175 -13.64 4.89 -6.67
N ALA A 176 -13.73 6.22 -6.71
CA ALA A 176 -13.73 7.07 -5.54
C ALA A 176 -15.13 7.26 -4.94
N ARG A 177 -15.24 7.18 -3.62
CA ARG A 177 -16.40 7.59 -2.84
C ARG A 177 -15.97 8.47 -1.67
N ARG A 178 -16.41 9.72 -1.64
CA ARG A 178 -16.18 10.60 -0.47
C ARG A 178 -17.06 10.14 0.69
N ILE A 179 -16.51 10.23 1.90
CA ILE A 179 -17.23 9.87 3.13
C ILE A 179 -17.11 10.99 4.17
N THR A 180 -18.09 11.02 5.08
CA THR A 180 -18.12 11.92 6.22
C THR A 180 -17.82 11.15 7.49
N GLY A 181 -17.07 11.78 8.40
CA GLY A 181 -16.74 11.20 9.70
C GLY A 181 -17.62 11.75 10.82
N ARG A 182 -17.55 11.12 11.99
CA ARG A 182 -18.16 11.60 13.23
C ARG A 182 -17.09 11.65 14.31
N GLY A 183 -16.93 12.81 14.95
CA GLY A 183 -15.93 12.99 16.03
C GLY A 183 -14.50 12.74 15.57
N GLY A 184 -14.14 13.13 14.34
CA GLY A 184 -12.79 12.92 13.78
C GLY A 184 -12.49 11.49 13.31
N ARG A 185 -13.44 10.56 13.42
CA ARG A 185 -13.30 9.18 12.93
C ARG A 185 -14.14 8.96 11.68
N TYR A 186 -13.61 8.17 10.76
CA TYR A 186 -14.26 7.85 9.49
C TYR A 186 -14.36 6.34 9.36
N GLU A 187 -15.53 5.83 9.04
CA GLU A 187 -15.77 4.40 8.93
C GLU A 187 -16.45 4.06 7.61
N TYR A 188 -16.09 2.89 7.09
CA TYR A 188 -16.63 2.38 5.85
C TYR A 188 -16.76 0.87 5.87
N LEU A 189 -17.94 0.37 5.53
CA LEU A 189 -18.16 -1.03 5.21
C LEU A 189 -18.12 -1.20 3.69
N LEU A 190 -17.16 -1.98 3.20
CA LEU A 190 -17.23 -2.58 1.87
C LEU A 190 -18.01 -3.88 2.00
N PRO A 191 -19.21 -3.98 1.42
CA PRO A 191 -19.98 -5.21 1.47
C PRO A 191 -19.22 -6.34 0.79
N ARG A 192 -19.32 -7.54 1.35
CA ARG A 192 -18.78 -8.74 0.73
C ARG A 192 -19.41 -8.94 -0.66
N PRO A 193 -18.61 -9.19 -1.71
CA PRO A 193 -19.16 -9.37 -3.05
C PRO A 193 -19.90 -10.72 -3.14
N SER A 194 -20.90 -10.79 -4.01
CA SER A 194 -21.62 -12.05 -4.29
C SER A 194 -20.82 -13.03 -5.15
N ARG A 195 -19.80 -12.54 -5.88
CA ARG A 195 -18.88 -13.34 -6.71
C ARG A 195 -17.52 -12.62 -6.79
N GLY A 196 -16.45 -13.40 -6.92
CA GLY A 196 -15.11 -12.87 -7.11
C GLY A 196 -14.59 -12.16 -5.85
N TYR A 197 -13.93 -11.03 -6.06
CA TYR A 197 -13.22 -10.28 -5.03
C TYR A 197 -13.57 -8.80 -5.09
N ALA A 198 -13.54 -8.15 -3.93
CA ALA A 198 -13.66 -6.71 -3.80
C ALA A 198 -12.52 -6.18 -2.94
N ALA A 199 -12.05 -4.97 -3.25
CA ALA A 199 -10.96 -4.33 -2.52
C ALA A 199 -11.31 -2.90 -2.13
N LEU A 200 -10.69 -2.42 -1.06
CA LEU A 200 -10.73 -1.02 -0.67
C LEU A 200 -9.38 -0.51 -0.15
N PHE A 201 -9.16 0.79 -0.28
CA PHE A 201 -8.25 1.55 0.60
C PHE A 201 -8.83 2.94 0.87
N GLY A 202 -8.43 3.54 1.99
CA GLY A 202 -8.75 4.92 2.33
C GLY A 202 -7.69 5.89 1.82
N GLU A 203 -8.11 7.09 1.47
CA GLU A 203 -7.26 8.23 1.13
C GLU A 203 -7.70 9.45 1.93
N VAL A 204 -6.76 10.08 2.61
CA VAL A 204 -6.97 11.28 3.43
C VAL A 204 -6.17 12.43 2.85
N ALA A 205 -6.87 13.50 2.48
CA ALA A 205 -6.27 14.72 1.94
C ALA A 205 -6.12 15.78 3.03
N TYR A 206 -4.93 16.36 3.12
CA TYR A 206 -4.58 17.41 4.07
C TYR A 206 -4.14 18.67 3.33
N ARG A 207 -4.41 19.84 3.93
CA ARG A 207 -3.82 21.10 3.49
C ARG A 207 -2.35 21.20 3.91
N TRP A 208 -1.56 21.82 3.04
CA TRP A 208 -0.20 22.27 3.33
C TRP A 208 0.08 23.59 2.59
N ALA A 209 1.26 24.16 2.79
CA ALA A 209 1.58 25.52 2.31
C ALA A 209 1.39 25.74 0.80
N ARG A 210 1.50 24.68 -0.02
CA ARG A 210 1.43 24.75 -1.49
C ARG A 210 0.21 24.05 -2.09
N GLY A 211 -0.78 23.69 -1.28
CA GLY A 211 -2.03 23.08 -1.76
C GLY A 211 -2.52 21.95 -0.86
N THR A 212 -2.87 20.81 -1.48
CA THR A 212 -3.30 19.61 -0.75
C THR A 212 -2.44 18.41 -1.10
N TYR A 213 -2.03 17.64 -0.11
CA TYR A 213 -1.39 16.34 -0.31
C TYR A 213 -2.30 15.22 0.20
N ALA A 214 -2.05 13.99 -0.24
CA ALA A 214 -2.82 12.82 0.17
C ALA A 214 -1.91 11.79 0.85
N GLN A 215 -2.48 11.11 1.83
CA GLN A 215 -1.96 9.87 2.42
C GLN A 215 -3.02 8.78 2.26
N SER A 216 -2.62 7.51 2.30
CA SER A 216 -3.51 6.36 2.16
C SER A 216 -3.41 5.45 3.37
N THR A 217 -4.46 4.65 3.57
CA THR A 217 -4.32 3.37 4.27
C THR A 217 -3.72 2.35 3.30
N THR A 218 -3.33 1.17 3.81
CA THR A 218 -3.04 0.05 2.93
C THR A 218 -4.32 -0.53 2.30
N PRO A 219 -4.23 -1.17 1.13
CA PRO A 219 -5.33 -1.89 0.51
C PRO A 219 -5.65 -3.20 1.22
N HIS A 220 -6.94 -3.57 1.22
CA HIS A 220 -7.42 -4.85 1.74
C HIS A 220 -8.41 -5.47 0.77
N VAL A 221 -8.36 -6.79 0.63
CA VAL A 221 -9.21 -7.57 -0.27
C VAL A 221 -10.14 -8.49 0.52
N VAL A 222 -11.36 -8.69 0.01
CA VAL A 222 -12.33 -9.66 0.53
C VAL A 222 -12.91 -10.49 -0.62
N ALA A 223 -12.99 -11.80 -0.39
CA ALA A 223 -13.58 -12.74 -1.33
C ALA A 223 -15.08 -12.93 -1.08
N ALA A 224 -15.82 -13.34 -2.12
CA ALA A 224 -17.15 -13.89 -1.95
C ALA A 224 -17.13 -15.14 -1.05
N ILE A 225 -18.24 -15.42 -0.36
CA ILE A 225 -18.38 -16.70 0.36
C ILE A 225 -18.51 -17.79 -0.70
N THR A 226 -17.54 -18.69 -0.76
CA THR A 226 -17.71 -19.97 -1.42
C THR A 226 -18.62 -20.84 -0.56
N SER A 227 -19.81 -21.15 -1.09
CA SER A 227 -20.72 -22.16 -0.55
C SER A 227 -20.08 -23.55 -0.54
#